data_AF-A0A7W5AP96-F1
#
_entry.id   AF-A0A7W5AP96-F1
#
_cell.length_a   1.000
_cell.length_b   1.000
_cell.length_c   1.000
_cell.angle_alpha   90.00
_cell.angle_beta   90.00
_cell.angle_gamma   90.00
#
_symmetry.space_group_name_H-M   'P 1'
#
loop_
_entity.id
_entity.type
_entity.pdbx_description
1 polymer ?
#
loop_
_entity_poly.entity_id
_entity_poly.type
_entity_poly.pdbx_seq_one_letter_code
_entity_poly.pdbx_strand_id
1 'polypeptide(L)' 'MFYGGPGTDKMYGGSGDDWLTGEDWANNRTADLLDGGANGSSGDSCLRWTNDRTVGCEYVTAGS' A
#
# COMPACT_ATOMS: atom_id res chain seq x y z
N MET A 1 5.45 -5.03 7.64
CA MET A 1 4.14 -4.53 8.09
C MET A 1 4.30 -3.06 8.45
N PHE A 2 3.88 -2.16 7.56
CA PHE A 2 3.90 -0.71 7.76
C PHE A 2 2.48 -0.18 7.80
N TYR A 3 2.23 0.78 8.70
CA TYR A 3 0.92 1.40 8.92
C TYR A 3 1.07 2.91 8.75
N GLY A 4 0.30 3.51 7.83
CA GLY A 4 0.31 4.97 7.59
C GLY A 4 -0.35 5.74 8.73
N GLY A 5 -1.51 5.25 9.18
CA GLY A 5 -2.33 5.94 10.18
C GLY A 5 -3.33 6.88 9.51
N PRO A 6 -3.93 7.83 10.23
CA PRO A 6 -4.90 8.74 9.63
C PRO A 6 -4.22 9.82 8.79
N GLY A 7 -4.58 9.94 7.51
CA GLY A 7 -4.11 11.03 6.65
C GLY A 7 -3.75 10.54 5.24
N THR A 8 -3.19 11.44 4.43
CA THR A 8 -2.57 11.06 3.16
C THR A 8 -1.13 10.67 3.42
N ASP A 9 -0.87 9.37 3.38
CA ASP A 9 0.41 8.80 3.73
C ASP A 9 1.21 8.35 2.51
N LYS A 10 2.53 8.24 2.72
CA LYS A 10 3.44 7.67 1.74
C LYS A 10 4.22 6.55 2.41
N MET A 11 3.98 5.33 1.96
CA MET A 11 4.61 4.12 2.44
C MET A 11 5.53 3.55 1.38
N TYR A 12 6.68 3.06 1.85
CA TYR A 12 7.74 2.50 1.04
C TYR A 12 8.13 1.14 1.65
N GLY A 13 7.95 0.05 0.92
CA GLY A 13 8.35 -1.30 1.32
C GLY A 13 9.85 -1.46 1.27
N GLY A 14 10.44 -1.15 0.12
CA GLY A 14 11.87 -1.10 -0.05
C GLY A 14 12.37 -2.33 -0.78
N SER A 15 13.03 -3.26 -0.07
CA SER A 15 13.63 -4.46 -0.68
C SER A 15 13.13 -5.70 0.02
N GLY A 16 12.82 -6.75 -0.75
CA GLY A 16 12.20 -7.98 -0.22
C GLY A 16 10.68 -7.89 -0.21
N ASP A 17 10.01 -8.98 0.13
CA ASP A 17 8.56 -9.07 -0.03
C ASP A 17 7.81 -8.29 1.07
N ASP A 18 7.19 -7.18 0.69
CA ASP A 18 6.54 -6.26 1.62
C ASP A 18 5.02 -6.40 1.67
N TRP A 19 4.44 -6.03 2.82
CA TRP A 19 2.99 -5.83 2.94
C TRP A 19 2.71 -4.37 3.32
N LEU A 20 2.05 -3.65 2.41
CA LEU A 20 1.69 -2.23 2.54
C LEU A 20 0.16 -2.02 2.63
N THR A 21 -0.28 -1.16 3.55
CA THR A 21 -1.69 -0.81 3.74
C THR A 21 -1.83 0.61 4.31
N GLY A 22 -2.73 1.42 3.74
CA GLY A 22 -3.13 2.75 4.25
C GLY A 22 -3.68 2.71 5.67
N GLU A 23 -4.29 1.59 6.04
CA GLU A 23 -5.09 1.44 7.27
C GLU A 23 -6.21 2.47 7.42
N ASP A 24 -6.83 2.83 6.30
CA ASP A 24 -8.11 3.52 6.27
C ASP A 24 -9.23 2.58 6.77
N TRP A 25 -9.30 2.35 8.08
CA TRP A 25 -10.28 1.46 8.72
C TRP A 25 -11.67 2.07 8.89
N ALA A 26 -11.94 3.22 8.27
CA ALA A 26 -13.21 3.92 8.36
C ALA A 26 -13.38 4.86 7.15
N ASN A 27 -14.55 5.51 7.03
CA ASN A 27 -14.98 6.42 5.95
C ASN A 27 -13.98 7.53 5.53
N ASN A 28 -12.85 7.68 6.20
CA ASN A 28 -11.73 8.47 5.76
C ASN A 28 -10.94 7.67 4.73
N ARG A 29 -11.40 7.68 3.47
CA ARG A 29 -10.67 7.11 2.32
C ARG A 29 -9.64 8.12 1.86
N THR A 30 -8.66 8.42 2.69
CA THR A 30 -7.61 9.35 2.30
C THR A 30 -6.80 8.73 1.15
N ALA A 31 -6.19 9.57 0.33
CA ALA A 31 -5.41 9.05 -0.79
C ALA A 31 -4.01 8.71 -0.29
N ASP A 32 -3.66 7.42 -0.21
CA ASP A 32 -2.32 6.99 0.18
C ASP A 32 -1.45 6.58 -1.00
N LEU A 33 -0.14 6.67 -0.84
CA LEU A 33 0.84 6.09 -1.75
C LEU A 33 1.45 4.85 -1.10
N LEU A 34 1.29 3.69 -1.73
CA LEU A 34 1.90 2.42 -1.33
C LEU A 34 2.94 2.04 -2.39
N ASP A 35 4.23 2.22 -2.08
CA ASP A 35 5.34 1.91 -2.98
C ASP A 35 6.06 0.64 -2.50
N GLY A 36 5.83 -0.51 -3.15
CA GLY A 36 6.51 -1.78 -2.82
C GLY A 36 8.03 -1.68 -2.97
N GLY A 37 8.50 -0.80 -3.85
CA GLY A 37 9.92 -0.64 -4.14
C GLY A 37 10.34 -1.53 -5.31
N ALA A 38 11.61 -1.95 -5.30
CA ALA A 38 12.21 -2.65 -6.42
C ALA A 38 12.30 -4.16 -6.11
N ASN A 39 11.25 -4.90 -6.44
CA ASN A 39 11.25 -6.36 -6.42
C ASN A 39 10.93 -6.96 -7.79
N GLY A 40 11.15 -8.27 -7.92
CA GLY A 40 10.90 -9.04 -9.14
C GLY A 40 9.41 -9.23 -9.41
N SER A 41 9.02 -10.19 -10.26
CA SER A 41 7.61 -10.43 -10.62
C SER A 41 6.71 -10.97 -9.50
N SER A 42 7.23 -11.13 -8.28
CA SER A 42 6.52 -11.62 -7.10
C SER A 42 7.15 -11.01 -5.84
N GLY A 43 6.32 -10.55 -4.91
CA GLY A 43 6.75 -10.12 -3.57
C GLY A 43 5.71 -9.23 -2.90
N ASP A 44 5.63 -7.98 -3.36
CA ASP A 44 5.00 -6.90 -2.62
C ASP A 44 3.48 -6.95 -2.73
N SER A 45 2.85 -7.06 -1.56
CA SER A 45 1.41 -7.14 -1.38
C SER A 45 0.88 -5.82 -0.85
N CYS A 46 0.13 -5.12 -1.69
CA CYS A 46 -0.43 -3.82 -1.36
C CYS A 46 -1.96 -3.88 -1.29
N LEU A 47 -2.52 -3.43 -0.16
CA LEU A 47 -3.96 -3.28 0.01
C LEU A 47 -4.37 -1.88 -0.45
N ARG A 48 -4.96 -1.79 -1.65
CA ARG A 48 -5.36 -0.55 -2.28
C ARG A 48 -6.86 -0.29 -2.07
N TRP A 49 -7.22 0.80 -1.41
CA TRP A 49 -8.59 1.30 -1.34
C TRP A 49 -8.92 2.25 -2.50
N THR A 50 -10.15 2.78 -2.54
CA THR A 50 -10.65 3.55 -3.69
C THR A 50 -9.77 4.74 -4.07
N ASN A 51 -9.10 5.37 -3.09
CA ASN A 51 -8.30 6.57 -3.30
C ASN A 51 -6.78 6.33 -3.25
N ASP A 52 -6.36 5.09 -3.00
CA ASP A 52 -4.94 4.77 -2.87
C ASP A 52 -4.27 4.57 -4.22
N ARG A 53 -3.00 4.91 -4.27
CA ARG A 53 -2.11 4.70 -5.40
C ARG A 53 -1.02 3.70 -5.02
N THR A 54 -0.90 2.64 -5.80
CA THR A 54 0.18 1.66 -5.65
C THR A 54 1.28 1.90 -6.70
N VAL A 55 2.54 1.68 -6.32
CA VAL A 55 3.73 1.72 -7.17
C VAL A 55 4.58 0.50 -6.81
N GLY A 56 5.14 -0.20 -7.81
CA GLY A 56 6.02 -1.35 -7.54
C GLY A 56 5.38 -2.45 -6.67
N CYS A 57 4.05 -2.65 -6.75
CA CYS A 57 3.36 -3.70 -6.01
C CYS A 57 3.05 -4.86 -6.95
N GLU A 58 3.57 -6.05 -6.67
CA GLU A 58 3.32 -7.25 -7.48
C GLU A 58 1.92 -7.83 -7.25
N TYR A 59 1.40 -7.72 -6.04
CA TYR A 59 0.08 -8.19 -5.64
C TYR A 59 -0.75 -7.03 -5.10
N VAL A 60 -1.80 -6.64 -5.82
CA VAL A 60 -2.71 -5.57 -5.39
C VAL A 60 -4.06 -6.17 -5.01
N THR A 61 -4.40 -6.09 -3.73
CA THR A 61 -5.72 -6.47 -3.22
C THR A 61 -6.57 -5.22 -3.08
N ALA A 62 -7.80 -5.23 -3.60
CA ALA A 62 -8.72 -4.12 -3.44
C ALA A 62 -9.55 -4.29 -2.15
N GLY A 63 -9.43 -3.35 -1.22
CA GLY A 63 -10.35 -3.22 -0.09
C GLY A 63 -11.69 -2.65 -0.55
N SER A 64 -12.80 -3.28 -0.15
CA SER A 64 -14.18 -2.91 -0.52
C SER A 64 -14.80 -1.92 0.46
#